data_AF-A0A8I1DS17-F1
#
_entry.id   AF-A0A8I1DS17-F1
#
_cell.length_a   1.000
_cell.length_b   1.000
_cell.length_c   1.000
_cell.angle_alpha   90.00
_cell.angle_beta   90.00
_cell.angle_gamma   90.00
#
_symmetry.space_group_name_H-M   'P 1'
#
loop_
_entity.id
_entity.type
_entity.pdbx_description
1 polymer ?
#
loop_
_entity_poly.entity_id
_entity_poly.type
_entity_poly.pdbx_seq_one_letter_code
_entity_poly.pdbx_strand_id
1 'polypeptide(L)'
;VCSETCVGRIRYLGVLLYDADAIENAASTENEKDLYQRQLDVFLNPNDPKVIEQALKDGVPQGVIDAAQQSPVYKMAMDWKLALPLHPEYRTLPMVWYVPPLSPIQSYADAGGLPKSDGVLPAIESLRIPVQYLANMLSAGDTGPVLRALKRMMAMRHYMRSQTVEGVTDTRAIEEVGLSVEQVEEMYRYLAIANYEDRFVIPTSHREMARDAFPERNGCGFTFGDGCHGSDTKFNLF
;
A
#
# COMPACT_ATOMS: atom_id res chain seq x y z
N VAL A 1 2.52 14.48 8.99
CA VAL A 1 1.70 15.68 8.65
C VAL A 1 0.64 15.36 7.60
N CYS A 2 0.99 15.24 6.31
CA CYS A 2 -0.02 15.09 5.24
C CYS A 2 -0.92 13.84 5.34
N SER A 3 -0.43 12.76 5.96
CA SER A 3 -1.22 11.55 6.24
C SER A 3 -2.26 11.80 7.34
N GLU A 4 -1.84 12.36 8.47
CA GLU A 4 -2.70 12.64 9.61
C GLU A 4 -3.77 13.70 9.30
N THR A 5 -3.41 14.74 8.54
CA THR A 5 -4.33 15.82 8.16
C THR A 5 -5.18 15.51 6.93
N CYS A 6 -5.14 14.28 6.42
CA CYS A 6 -5.92 13.87 5.26
C CYS A 6 -7.41 13.76 5.63
N VAL A 7 -8.18 14.82 5.35
CA VAL A 7 -9.63 14.91 5.59
C VAL A 7 -10.39 13.73 4.98
N GLY A 8 -9.99 13.31 3.76
CA GLY A 8 -10.61 12.20 3.05
C GLY A 8 -10.29 10.81 3.63
N ARG A 9 -9.41 10.72 4.63
CA ARG A 9 -9.04 9.46 5.29
C ARG A 9 -8.46 8.38 4.34
N ILE A 10 -7.89 8.80 3.20
CA ILE A 10 -7.43 7.91 2.13
C ILE A 10 -5.95 7.51 2.21
N ARG A 11 -5.19 8.03 3.18
CA ARG A 11 -3.75 7.76 3.30
C ARG A 11 -3.51 6.71 4.37
N TYR A 12 -2.67 5.73 4.04
CA TYR A 12 -2.27 4.63 4.92
C TYR A 12 -0.75 4.61 4.99
N LEU A 13 -0.21 4.35 6.19
CA LEU A 13 1.23 4.22 6.43
C LEU A 13 1.47 2.89 7.13
N GLY A 14 2.41 2.13 6.58
CA GLY A 14 2.77 0.80 7.06
C GLY A 14 4.14 0.41 6.52
N VAL A 15 4.82 -0.47 7.25
CA VAL A 15 6.16 -0.93 6.90
C VAL A 15 6.09 -1.92 5.72
N LEU A 16 7.10 -1.88 4.86
CA LEU A 16 7.38 -2.93 3.87
C LEU A 16 8.82 -3.38 4.08
N LEU A 17 9.02 -4.69 4.24
CA LEU A 17 10.34 -5.30 4.18
C LEU A 17 10.68 -5.55 2.72
N TYR A 18 11.91 -5.26 2.32
CA TYR A 18 12.34 -5.40 0.93
C TYR A 18 13.79 -5.88 0.85
N ASP A 19 14.09 -6.64 -0.21
CA ASP A 19 15.45 -7.08 -0.51
C ASP A 19 16.21 -5.99 -1.29
N ALA A 20 17.20 -5.36 -0.64
CA ALA A 20 17.99 -4.30 -1.25
C ALA A 20 18.89 -4.81 -2.39
N ASP A 21 19.34 -6.07 -2.34
CA ASP A 21 20.22 -6.65 -3.36
C ASP A 21 19.47 -6.93 -4.67
N ALA A 22 18.14 -7.10 -4.58
CA ALA A 22 17.27 -7.32 -5.74
C ALA A 22 16.84 -6.05 -6.48
N ILE A 23 17.15 -4.85 -5.96
CA ILE A 23 16.68 -3.57 -6.50
C ILE A 23 17.14 -3.33 -7.94
N GLU A 24 18.43 -3.50 -8.21
CA GLU A 24 19.01 -3.20 -9.52
C GLU A 24 18.39 -4.12 -10.60
N ASN A 25 18.33 -5.42 -10.31
CA ASN A 25 17.73 -6.42 -11.19
C ASN A 25 16.23 -6.15 -11.43
N ALA A 26 15.48 -5.76 -10.39
CA ALA A 26 14.07 -5.44 -10.54
C ALA A 26 13.84 -4.18 -11.41
N ALA A 27 14.62 -3.13 -11.18
CA ALA A 27 14.52 -1.86 -11.91
C ALA A 27 15.03 -1.95 -13.36
N SER A 28 15.96 -2.87 -13.65
CA SER A 28 16.57 -3.05 -14.97
C SER A 28 15.83 -4.04 -15.89
N THR A 29 14.70 -4.61 -15.46
CA THR A 29 13.88 -5.52 -16.29
C THR A 29 13.56 -4.91 -17.67
N GLU A 30 13.68 -5.68 -18.74
CA GLU A 30 13.59 -5.14 -20.10
C GLU A 30 12.21 -4.51 -20.38
N ASN A 31 11.15 -5.25 -20.09
CA ASN A 31 9.77 -4.83 -20.33
C ASN A 31 9.22 -4.00 -19.15
N GLU A 32 8.85 -2.76 -19.44
CA GLU A 32 8.33 -1.82 -18.44
C GLU A 32 7.03 -2.27 -17.78
N LYS A 33 6.21 -3.09 -18.45
CA LYS A 33 4.98 -3.64 -17.87
C LYS A 33 5.25 -4.65 -16.75
N ASP A 34 6.44 -5.23 -16.72
CA ASP A 34 6.82 -6.20 -15.70
C ASP A 34 7.32 -5.50 -14.42
N LEU A 35 7.69 -4.21 -14.47
CA LEU A 35 8.24 -3.45 -13.33
C LEU A 35 7.34 -3.48 -12.10
N TYR A 36 6.02 -3.41 -12.28
CA TYR A 36 5.07 -3.53 -11.16
C TYR A 36 5.23 -4.87 -10.43
N GLN A 37 5.27 -5.98 -11.18
CA GLN A 37 5.41 -7.30 -10.58
C GLN A 37 6.81 -7.50 -10.01
N ARG A 38 7.85 -7.05 -10.72
CA ARG A 38 9.23 -7.10 -10.22
C ARG A 38 9.40 -6.35 -8.91
N GLN A 39 8.76 -5.19 -8.75
CA GLN A 39 8.79 -4.47 -7.48
C GLN A 39 8.07 -5.24 -6.36
N LEU A 40 6.94 -5.91 -6.64
CA LEU A 40 6.29 -6.79 -5.67
C LEU A 40 7.18 -7.95 -5.26
N ASP A 41 7.97 -8.51 -6.19
CA ASP A 41 8.87 -9.63 -5.91
C ASP A 41 10.06 -9.22 -5.01
N VAL A 42 10.38 -7.92 -4.96
CA VAL A 42 11.37 -7.35 -4.03
C VAL A 42 10.79 -7.22 -2.61
N PHE A 43 9.46 -7.14 -2.46
CA PHE A 43 8.83 -7.08 -1.15
C PHE A 43 8.76 -8.45 -0.48
N LEU A 44 9.15 -8.49 0.80
CA LEU A 44 9.27 -9.71 1.57
C LEU A 44 8.06 -9.92 2.47
N ASN A 45 7.65 -11.18 2.65
CA ASN A 45 6.54 -11.54 3.53
C ASN A 45 6.94 -11.38 5.00
N PRO A 46 6.36 -10.43 5.76
CA PRO A 46 6.75 -10.17 7.14
C PRO A 46 6.32 -11.27 8.12
N ASN A 47 5.47 -12.20 7.69
CA ASN A 47 5.03 -13.36 8.48
C ASN A 47 5.82 -14.63 8.17
N ASP A 48 6.72 -14.62 7.18
CA ASP A 48 7.57 -15.78 6.88
C ASP A 48 8.69 -15.88 7.94
N PRO A 49 8.81 -17.01 8.67
CA PRO A 49 9.87 -17.20 9.66
C PRO A 49 11.28 -16.96 9.12
N LYS A 50 11.55 -17.29 7.84
CA LYS A 50 12.87 -17.07 7.23
C LYS A 50 13.17 -15.59 7.02
N VAL A 51 12.16 -14.82 6.61
CA VAL A 51 12.27 -13.36 6.44
C VAL A 51 12.47 -12.70 7.80
N ILE A 52 11.76 -13.16 8.83
CA ILE A 52 11.91 -12.65 10.21
C ILE A 52 13.33 -12.90 10.73
N GLU A 53 13.84 -14.12 10.59
CA GLU A 53 15.21 -14.48 11.00
C GLU A 53 16.25 -13.62 10.27
N GLN A 54 16.11 -13.47 8.96
CA GLN A 54 17.01 -12.67 8.14
C GLN A 54 16.92 -11.17 8.50
N ALA A 55 15.72 -10.63 8.70
CA ALA A 55 15.53 -9.23 9.09
C ALA A 55 16.20 -8.92 10.44
N LEU A 56 16.08 -9.82 11.42
CA LEU A 56 16.78 -9.68 12.70
C LEU A 56 18.29 -9.73 12.54
N LYS A 57 18.79 -10.62 11.67
CA LYS A 57 20.22 -10.73 11.35
C LYS A 57 20.77 -9.48 10.68
N ASP A 58 19.97 -8.82 9.84
CA ASP A 58 20.31 -7.57 9.16
C ASP A 58 20.08 -6.33 10.03
N GLY A 59 19.72 -6.50 11.31
CA GLY A 59 19.62 -5.43 12.30
C GLY A 59 18.29 -4.69 12.31
N VAL A 60 17.23 -5.23 11.68
CA VAL A 60 15.89 -4.66 11.74
C VAL A 60 15.31 -4.86 13.16
N PRO A 61 14.92 -3.80 13.88
CA PRO A 61 14.36 -3.94 15.22
C PRO A 61 13.07 -4.75 15.25
N GLN A 62 12.85 -5.56 16.30
CA GLN A 62 11.64 -6.39 16.43
C GLN A 62 10.35 -5.57 16.29
N GLY A 63 10.29 -4.36 16.88
CA GLY A 63 9.11 -3.50 16.76
C GLY A 63 8.80 -3.03 15.33
N VAL A 64 9.81 -2.99 14.44
CA VAL A 64 9.62 -2.70 13.01
C VAL A 64 9.07 -3.94 12.29
N ILE A 65 9.52 -5.13 12.66
CA ILE A 65 9.01 -6.41 12.12
C ILE A 65 7.55 -6.60 12.54
N ASP A 66 7.22 -6.37 13.81
CA ASP A 66 5.86 -6.46 14.33
C ASP A 66 4.91 -5.47 13.60
N ALA A 67 5.39 -4.25 13.34
CA ALA A 67 4.66 -3.27 12.55
C ALA A 67 4.49 -3.68 11.08
N ALA A 68 5.48 -4.38 10.49
CA ALA A 68 5.38 -4.91 9.13
C ALA A 68 4.32 -6.01 9.01
N GLN A 69 4.18 -6.87 10.03
CA GLN A 69 3.16 -7.93 10.07
C GLN A 69 1.73 -7.39 10.09
N GLN A 70 1.55 -6.16 10.60
CA GLN A 70 0.25 -5.49 10.69
C GLN A 70 0.08 -4.39 9.64
N SER A 71 0.99 -4.32 8.65
CA SER A 71 1.06 -3.21 7.70
C SER A 71 -0.17 -3.11 6.78
N PRO A 72 -0.94 -2.01 6.83
CA PRO A 72 -2.04 -1.80 5.87
C PRO A 72 -1.52 -1.67 4.43
N VAL A 73 -0.30 -1.17 4.26
CA VAL A 73 0.33 -1.01 2.94
C VAL A 73 0.65 -2.38 2.34
N TYR A 74 1.20 -3.31 3.14
CA TYR A 74 1.44 -4.68 2.69
C TYR A 74 0.14 -5.36 2.26
N LYS A 75 -0.92 -5.26 3.09
CA LYS A 75 -2.24 -5.81 2.75
C LYS A 75 -2.79 -5.28 1.42
N MET A 76 -2.74 -3.96 1.21
CA MET A 76 -3.27 -3.35 -0.02
C MET A 76 -2.44 -3.68 -1.27
N ALA A 77 -1.11 -3.74 -1.16
CA ALA A 77 -0.20 -3.97 -2.30
C ALA A 77 -0.03 -5.47 -2.61
N MET A 78 0.21 -6.29 -1.59
CA MET A 78 0.58 -7.70 -1.72
C MET A 78 -0.63 -8.63 -1.64
N ASP A 79 -1.44 -8.52 -0.59
CA ASP A 79 -2.52 -9.49 -0.32
C ASP A 79 -3.74 -9.24 -1.23
N TRP A 80 -4.23 -8.00 -1.23
CA TRP A 80 -5.47 -7.64 -1.92
C TRP A 80 -5.25 -7.10 -3.33
N LYS A 81 -4.00 -6.81 -3.71
CA LYS A 81 -3.63 -6.29 -5.05
C LYS A 81 -4.48 -5.09 -5.48
N LEU A 82 -4.76 -4.18 -4.53
CA LEU A 82 -5.54 -2.96 -4.75
C LEU A 82 -4.65 -1.75 -5.05
N ALA A 83 -3.53 -1.65 -4.33
CA ALA A 83 -2.59 -0.55 -4.51
C ALA A 83 -1.64 -0.86 -5.67
N LEU A 84 -1.34 0.16 -6.47
CA LEU A 84 -0.45 0.12 -7.62
C LEU A 84 0.58 1.26 -7.52
N PRO A 85 1.81 1.06 -8.01
CA PRO A 85 2.84 2.10 -8.03
C PRO A 85 2.44 3.24 -8.96
N LEU A 86 2.93 4.46 -8.69
CA LEU A 86 2.77 5.58 -9.61
C LEU A 86 3.94 5.61 -10.61
N HIS A 87 3.63 5.54 -11.90
CA HIS A 87 4.59 5.53 -13.00
C HIS A 87 5.76 4.54 -12.79
N PRO A 88 5.48 3.23 -12.66
CA PRO A 88 6.53 2.22 -12.48
C PRO A 88 7.58 2.25 -13.60
N GLU A 89 7.21 2.67 -14.82
CA GLU A 89 8.09 2.82 -15.98
C GLU A 89 9.27 3.78 -15.77
N TYR A 90 9.24 4.63 -14.74
CA TYR A 90 10.38 5.48 -14.37
C TYR A 90 11.52 4.70 -13.69
N ARG A 91 11.32 3.41 -13.38
CA ARG A 91 12.36 2.50 -12.86
C ARG A 91 12.98 2.97 -11.53
N THR A 92 12.25 3.78 -10.77
CA THR A 92 12.68 4.29 -9.46
C THR A 92 12.21 3.41 -8.28
N LEU A 93 11.43 2.36 -8.56
CA LEU A 93 10.75 1.51 -7.57
C LEU A 93 10.03 2.37 -6.50
N PRO A 94 9.01 3.14 -6.89
CA PRO A 94 8.37 4.13 -6.01
C PRO A 94 7.71 3.44 -4.80
N MET A 95 7.85 4.03 -3.61
CA MET A 95 7.29 3.48 -2.36
C MET A 95 5.97 4.15 -1.92
N VAL A 96 5.41 5.02 -2.76
CA VAL A 96 4.08 5.63 -2.55
C VAL A 96 3.14 5.10 -3.63
N TRP A 97 2.16 4.31 -3.20
CA TRP A 97 1.24 3.58 -4.08
C TRP A 97 -0.19 4.10 -3.96
N TYR A 98 -1.00 3.85 -5.00
CA TYR A 98 -2.33 4.40 -5.15
C TYR A 98 -3.35 3.29 -5.44
N VAL A 99 -4.51 3.37 -4.80
CA VAL A 99 -5.68 2.57 -5.19
C VAL A 99 -6.42 3.32 -6.29
N PRO A 100 -6.69 2.72 -7.47
CA PRO A 100 -7.37 3.40 -8.56
C PRO A 100 -8.80 3.78 -8.16
N PRO A 101 -9.31 4.97 -8.54
CA PRO A 101 -10.64 5.41 -8.12
C PRO A 101 -11.75 4.69 -8.90
N LEU A 102 -12.83 4.32 -8.20
CA LEU A 102 -14.09 4.00 -8.85
C LEU A 102 -14.71 5.28 -9.42
N SER A 103 -15.18 5.23 -10.66
CA SER A 103 -15.93 6.35 -11.27
C SER A 103 -17.44 6.22 -11.00
N PRO A 104 -18.23 7.30 -11.08
CA PRO A 104 -19.68 7.23 -10.89
C PRO A 104 -20.33 6.33 -11.95
N ILE A 105 -20.76 5.15 -11.53
CA ILE A 105 -21.51 4.17 -12.33
C ILE A 105 -22.93 3.97 -11.83
N GLN A 106 -23.18 4.21 -10.54
CA GLN A 106 -24.39 3.74 -9.88
C GLN A 106 -25.64 4.38 -10.48
N SER A 107 -25.61 5.69 -10.74
CA SER A 107 -26.73 6.40 -11.40
C SER A 107 -27.01 5.93 -12.84
N TYR A 108 -26.01 5.41 -13.55
CA TYR A 108 -26.16 4.92 -14.93
C TYR A 108 -26.57 3.44 -14.95
N ALA A 109 -26.08 2.64 -14.00
CA ALA A 109 -26.48 1.27 -13.75
C ALA A 109 -27.95 1.18 -13.30
N ASP A 110 -28.34 2.00 -12.32
CA ASP A 110 -29.69 2.05 -11.75
C ASP A 110 -30.72 2.56 -12.78
N ALA A 111 -30.28 3.35 -13.76
CA ALA A 111 -31.08 3.81 -14.89
C ALA A 111 -31.19 2.78 -16.04
N GLY A 112 -30.65 1.57 -15.88
CA GLY A 112 -30.67 0.53 -16.91
C GLY A 112 -29.71 0.78 -18.09
N GLY A 113 -28.75 1.69 -17.93
CA GLY A 113 -27.80 2.06 -18.98
C GLY A 113 -26.60 1.14 -19.10
N LEU A 114 -26.33 0.29 -18.11
CA LEU A 114 -25.23 -0.67 -18.20
C LEU A 114 -25.68 -1.96 -18.89
N PRO A 115 -24.91 -2.44 -19.90
CA PRO A 115 -25.06 -3.80 -20.40
C PRO A 115 -24.96 -4.77 -19.21
N LYS A 116 -25.85 -5.76 -19.15
CA LYS A 116 -25.62 -6.90 -18.27
C LYS A 116 -24.29 -7.52 -18.68
N SER A 117 -23.35 -7.60 -17.74
CA SER A 117 -22.22 -8.51 -17.90
C SER A 117 -22.74 -9.94 -17.71
N ASP A 118 -21.98 -10.93 -18.20
CA ASP A 118 -22.27 -12.34 -17.91
C ASP A 118 -22.08 -12.68 -16.41
N GLY A 119 -21.47 -11.77 -15.64
CA GLY A 119 -21.16 -11.92 -14.22
C GLY A 119 -22.07 -11.14 -13.28
N VAL A 120 -21.79 -11.22 -11.98
CA VAL A 120 -22.58 -10.53 -10.93
C VAL A 120 -22.23 -9.04 -10.87
N LEU A 121 -21.00 -8.69 -11.22
CA LEU A 121 -20.50 -7.32 -11.19
C LEU A 121 -20.77 -6.59 -12.51
N PRO A 122 -21.15 -5.29 -12.47
CA PRO A 122 -21.27 -4.48 -13.68
C PRO A 122 -19.97 -4.47 -14.49
N ALA A 123 -20.06 -4.32 -15.81
CA ALA A 123 -18.89 -4.24 -16.67
C ALA A 123 -18.01 -3.03 -16.28
N ILE A 124 -16.88 -3.29 -15.63
CA ILE A 124 -15.94 -2.25 -15.17
C ILE A 124 -15.31 -1.52 -16.37
N GLU A 125 -15.30 -2.17 -17.52
CA GLU A 125 -14.89 -1.65 -18.80
C GLU A 125 -15.80 -0.49 -19.28
N SER A 126 -17.00 -0.37 -18.70
CA SER A 126 -17.96 0.72 -18.95
C SER A 126 -17.94 1.83 -17.88
N LEU A 127 -16.93 1.86 -17.02
CA LEU A 127 -16.67 3.01 -16.14
C LEU A 127 -16.43 4.29 -16.96
N ARG A 128 -16.86 5.44 -16.45
CA ARG A 128 -16.69 6.75 -17.10
C ARG A 128 -15.22 7.13 -17.28
N ILE A 129 -14.36 6.76 -16.31
CA ILE A 129 -12.92 6.98 -16.41
C ILE A 129 -12.34 5.86 -17.27
N PRO A 130 -11.68 6.16 -18.41
CA PRO A 130 -11.08 5.14 -19.25
C PRO A 130 -10.03 4.35 -18.47
N VAL A 131 -10.16 3.02 -18.43
CA VAL A 131 -9.23 2.14 -17.72
C VAL A 131 -7.80 2.30 -18.26
N GLN A 132 -7.65 2.53 -19.57
CA GLN A 132 -6.35 2.79 -20.19
C GLN A 132 -5.66 4.03 -19.62
N TYR A 133 -6.42 5.07 -19.27
CA TYR A 133 -5.86 6.28 -18.65
C TYR A 133 -5.22 5.97 -17.30
N LEU A 134 -5.90 5.17 -16.47
CA LEU A 134 -5.38 4.72 -15.18
C LEU A 134 -4.17 3.79 -15.36
N ALA A 135 -4.23 2.89 -16.35
CA ALA A 135 -3.13 1.97 -16.64
C ALA A 135 -1.85 2.70 -17.05
N ASN A 136 -1.96 3.74 -17.87
CA ASN A 136 -0.82 4.58 -18.25
C ASN A 136 -0.15 5.27 -17.06
N MET A 137 -0.88 5.47 -15.96
CA MET A 137 -0.36 6.13 -14.76
C MET A 137 0.12 5.13 -13.69
N LEU A 138 -0.47 3.94 -13.61
CA LEU A 138 -0.31 3.04 -12.47
C LEU A 138 0.35 1.69 -12.79
N SER A 139 0.50 1.35 -14.07
CA SER A 139 0.94 0.01 -14.49
C SER A 139 1.58 0.02 -15.88
N ALA A 140 2.27 1.10 -16.25
CA ALA A 140 2.95 1.24 -17.55
C ALA A 140 2.07 0.87 -18.76
N GLY A 141 0.78 1.21 -18.70
CA GLY A 141 -0.21 0.96 -19.74
C GLY A 141 -0.84 -0.44 -19.73
N ASP A 142 -0.51 -1.32 -18.78
CA ASP A 142 -1.19 -2.60 -18.60
C ASP A 142 -2.52 -2.44 -17.84
N THR A 143 -3.64 -2.73 -18.49
CA THR A 143 -4.97 -2.60 -17.88
C THR A 143 -5.31 -3.72 -16.90
N GLY A 144 -4.61 -4.85 -16.94
CA GLY A 144 -4.89 -6.03 -16.12
C GLY A 144 -4.88 -5.74 -14.61
N PRO A 145 -3.79 -5.19 -14.04
CA PRO A 145 -3.70 -4.84 -12.63
C PRO A 145 -4.78 -3.85 -12.18
N VAL A 146 -5.08 -2.85 -13.02
CA VAL A 146 -6.09 -1.83 -12.73
C VAL A 146 -7.49 -2.44 -12.69
N LEU A 147 -7.86 -3.25 -13.69
CA LEU A 147 -9.14 -3.95 -13.72
C LEU A 147 -9.31 -4.85 -12.51
N ARG A 148 -8.26 -5.58 -12.12
CA ARG A 148 -8.27 -6.43 -10.92
C ARG A 148 -8.58 -5.64 -9.66
N ALA A 149 -7.89 -4.52 -9.43
CA ALA A 149 -8.12 -3.67 -8.26
C ALA A 149 -9.56 -3.10 -8.24
N LEU A 150 -10.05 -2.62 -9.38
CA LEU A 150 -11.41 -2.10 -9.52
C LEU A 150 -12.48 -3.19 -9.30
N LYS A 151 -12.29 -4.40 -9.86
CA LYS A 151 -13.20 -5.55 -9.68
C LYS A 151 -13.28 -5.96 -8.22
N ARG A 152 -12.15 -6.03 -7.52
CA ARG A 152 -12.10 -6.36 -6.10
C ARG A 152 -12.82 -5.33 -5.22
N MET A 153 -12.68 -4.03 -5.50
CA MET A 153 -13.44 -3.01 -4.76
C MET A 153 -14.95 -3.08 -5.03
N MET A 154 -15.37 -3.35 -6.28
CA MET A 154 -16.79 -3.55 -6.57
C MET A 154 -17.35 -4.82 -5.92
N ALA A 155 -16.59 -5.92 -5.92
CA ALA A 155 -16.94 -7.16 -5.24
C ALA A 155 -17.20 -6.94 -3.74
N MET A 156 -16.30 -6.22 -3.07
CA MET A 156 -16.49 -5.84 -1.66
C MET A 156 -17.80 -5.04 -1.47
N ARG A 157 -18.08 -4.05 -2.33
CA ARG A 157 -19.33 -3.27 -2.24
C ARG A 157 -20.57 -4.13 -2.44
N HIS A 158 -20.54 -5.08 -3.39
CA HIS A 158 -21.63 -6.01 -3.64
C HIS A 158 -21.88 -6.92 -2.42
N TYR A 159 -20.82 -7.55 -1.91
CA TYR A 159 -20.88 -8.41 -0.73
C TYR A 159 -21.45 -7.65 0.49
N MET A 160 -20.90 -6.49 0.81
CA MET A 160 -21.36 -5.71 1.96
C MET A 160 -22.80 -5.21 1.81
N ARG A 161 -23.26 -4.93 0.59
CA ARG A 161 -24.67 -4.58 0.32
C ARG A 161 -25.60 -5.77 0.56
N SER A 162 -25.23 -6.97 0.09
CA SER A 162 -26.06 -8.17 0.30
C SER A 162 -26.30 -8.42 1.80
N GLN A 163 -25.27 -8.22 2.62
CA GLN A 163 -25.37 -8.32 4.08
C GLN A 163 -26.24 -7.21 4.70
N THR A 164 -25.96 -5.96 4.34
CA THR A 164 -26.54 -4.79 5.06
C THR A 164 -27.93 -4.39 4.59
N VAL A 165 -28.29 -4.68 3.34
CA VAL A 165 -29.57 -4.28 2.73
C VAL A 165 -30.50 -5.47 2.56
N GLU A 166 -29.99 -6.57 2.02
CA GLU A 166 -30.80 -7.74 1.66
C GLU A 166 -30.86 -8.77 2.79
N GLY A 167 -29.96 -8.69 3.77
CA GLY A 167 -29.88 -9.61 4.90
C GLY A 167 -29.44 -11.03 4.50
N VAL A 168 -28.71 -11.16 3.39
CA VAL A 168 -28.24 -12.44 2.86
C VAL A 168 -26.73 -12.43 2.64
N THR A 169 -26.10 -13.60 2.76
CA THR A 169 -24.68 -13.77 2.44
C THR A 169 -24.51 -14.19 0.99
N ASP A 170 -24.22 -13.23 0.10
CA ASP A 170 -23.94 -13.51 -1.30
C ASP A 170 -22.45 -13.39 -1.61
N THR A 171 -21.78 -14.54 -1.78
CA THR A 171 -20.34 -14.65 -2.03
C THR A 171 -19.97 -14.66 -3.51
N ARG A 172 -20.93 -14.70 -4.43
CA ARG A 172 -20.66 -14.91 -5.87
C ARG A 172 -19.70 -13.86 -6.45
N ALA A 173 -19.88 -12.60 -6.07
CA ALA A 173 -19.04 -11.49 -6.55
C ALA A 173 -17.60 -11.54 -6.02
N ILE A 174 -17.39 -12.05 -4.80
CA ILE A 174 -16.04 -12.15 -4.19
C ILE A 174 -15.30 -13.40 -4.67
N GLU A 175 -16.04 -14.49 -4.93
CA GLU A 175 -15.54 -15.69 -5.60
C GLU A 175 -15.04 -15.38 -7.02
N GLU A 176 -15.80 -14.58 -7.78
CA GLU A 176 -15.44 -14.16 -9.15
C GLU A 176 -14.06 -13.46 -9.22
N VAL A 177 -13.65 -12.76 -8.16
CA VAL A 177 -12.39 -12.01 -8.09
C VAL A 177 -11.31 -12.69 -7.24
N GLY A 178 -11.57 -13.93 -6.80
CA GLY A 178 -10.67 -14.74 -5.99
C GLY A 178 -10.35 -14.13 -4.63
N LEU A 179 -11.37 -13.56 -3.95
CA LEU A 179 -11.26 -13.10 -2.57
C LEU A 179 -12.07 -14.00 -1.64
N SER A 180 -11.52 -14.25 -0.45
CA SER A 180 -12.22 -14.90 0.66
C SER A 180 -13.12 -13.93 1.43
N VAL A 181 -14.06 -14.45 2.21
CA VAL A 181 -14.92 -13.65 3.09
C VAL A 181 -14.08 -12.86 4.09
N GLU A 182 -13.08 -13.50 4.68
CA GLU A 182 -12.18 -12.91 5.67
C GLU A 182 -11.40 -11.74 5.08
N GLN A 183 -10.89 -11.90 3.85
CA GLN A 183 -10.21 -10.80 3.14
C GLN A 183 -11.15 -9.62 2.87
N VAL A 184 -12.41 -9.88 2.52
CA VAL A 184 -13.38 -8.83 2.19
C VAL A 184 -13.83 -8.08 3.46
N GLU A 185 -14.04 -8.80 4.56
CA GLU A 185 -14.33 -8.19 5.86
C GLU A 185 -13.14 -7.36 6.37
N GLU A 186 -11.92 -7.85 6.18
CA GLU A 186 -10.71 -7.10 6.51
C GLU A 186 -10.54 -5.88 5.60
N MET A 187 -10.75 -6.02 4.29
CA MET A 187 -10.79 -4.88 3.36
C MET A 187 -11.82 -3.84 3.81
N TYR A 188 -13.01 -4.25 4.24
CA TYR A 188 -14.04 -3.34 4.75
C TYR A 188 -13.60 -2.63 6.04
N ARG A 189 -12.99 -3.36 6.98
CA ARG A 189 -12.39 -2.77 8.19
C ARG A 189 -11.38 -1.68 7.84
N TYR A 190 -10.43 -1.98 6.95
CA TYR A 190 -9.36 -1.03 6.63
C TYR A 190 -9.83 0.11 5.74
N LEU A 191 -10.65 -0.14 4.72
CA LEU A 191 -11.02 0.87 3.71
C LEU A 191 -12.26 1.69 4.08
N ALA A 192 -13.25 1.09 4.76
CA ALA A 192 -14.52 1.75 5.07
C ALA A 192 -14.55 2.30 6.50
N ILE A 193 -14.23 1.47 7.51
CA ILE A 193 -14.17 1.92 8.90
C ILE A 193 -12.93 2.79 9.13
N ALA A 194 -11.78 2.29 8.66
CA ALA A 194 -10.52 3.02 8.53
C ALA A 194 -10.08 3.70 9.84
N ASN A 195 -10.12 2.97 10.96
CA ASN A 195 -9.71 3.48 12.27
C ASN A 195 -8.29 4.06 12.25
N TYR A 196 -7.96 4.95 13.18
CA TYR A 196 -6.69 5.67 13.15
C TYR A 196 -5.50 4.70 13.25
N GLU A 197 -5.58 3.75 14.17
CA GLU A 197 -4.62 2.69 14.44
C GLU A 197 -4.48 1.70 13.26
N ASP A 198 -5.55 1.49 12.49
CA ASP A 198 -5.50 0.64 11.29
C ASP A 198 -4.86 1.37 10.10
N ARG A 199 -4.98 2.70 10.05
CA ARG A 199 -4.42 3.50 8.95
C ARG A 199 -2.93 3.76 9.11
N PHE A 200 -2.46 3.95 10.34
CA PHE A 200 -1.11 4.41 10.62
C PHE A 200 -0.38 3.44 11.55
N VAL A 201 0.27 2.44 10.95
CA VAL A 201 1.11 1.47 11.65
C VAL A 201 2.57 1.88 11.44
N ILE A 202 3.02 2.84 12.26
CA ILE A 202 4.35 3.46 12.14
C ILE A 202 5.18 3.10 13.38
N PRO A 203 6.24 2.29 13.25
CA PRO A 203 7.10 1.95 14.38
C PRO A 203 8.01 3.14 14.76
N THR A 204 8.59 3.06 15.95
CA THR A 204 9.66 3.97 16.35
C THR A 204 10.90 3.78 15.47
N SER A 205 11.53 4.86 15.04
CA SER A 205 12.76 4.79 14.22
C SER A 205 14.03 4.42 14.99
N HIS A 206 13.91 4.11 16.29
CA HIS A 206 15.01 3.67 17.16
C HIS A 206 16.27 4.55 17.07
N ARG A 207 16.14 5.87 17.25
CA ARG A 207 17.26 6.83 17.16
C ARG A 207 18.38 6.53 18.17
N GLU A 208 18.03 5.88 19.27
CA GLU A 208 18.93 5.40 20.32
C GLU A 208 19.89 4.29 19.89
N MET A 209 19.58 3.55 18.82
CA MET A 209 20.46 2.49 18.31
C MET A 209 21.64 3.05 17.50
N ALA A 210 21.49 4.23 16.90
CA ALA A 210 22.48 4.82 15.99
C ALA A 210 23.30 5.94 16.64
N ARG A 211 22.90 6.46 17.80
CA ARG A 211 23.51 7.63 18.45
C ARG A 211 23.48 7.51 19.98
N ASP A 212 24.38 8.25 20.62
CA ASP A 212 24.29 8.44 22.07
C ASP A 212 23.11 9.36 22.43
N ALA A 213 21.97 8.75 22.73
CA ALA A 213 20.72 9.45 22.94
C ALA A 213 20.68 10.27 24.25
N PHE A 214 21.51 9.92 25.24
CA PHE A 214 21.51 10.60 26.54
C PHE A 214 22.01 12.05 26.47
N PRO A 215 23.21 12.34 25.92
CA PRO A 215 23.65 13.73 25.73
C PRO A 215 22.77 14.48 24.73
N GLU A 216 22.29 13.81 23.66
CA GLU A 216 21.38 14.46 22.69
C GLU A 216 20.10 14.94 23.38
N ARG A 217 19.44 14.09 24.18
CA ARG A 217 18.24 14.47 24.94
C ARG A 217 18.46 15.69 25.84
N ASN A 218 19.65 15.84 26.43
CA ASN A 218 19.93 16.92 27.38
C ASN A 218 20.32 18.24 26.70
N GLY A 219 20.93 18.18 25.50
CA GLY A 219 21.51 19.35 24.83
C GLY A 219 20.85 19.75 23.52
N CYS A 220 20.02 18.91 22.91
CA CYS A 220 19.38 19.24 21.63
C CYS A 220 18.44 20.45 21.76
N GLY A 221 18.48 21.37 20.79
CA GLY A 221 17.65 22.58 20.76
C GLY A 221 18.34 23.86 21.25
N PHE A 222 19.51 23.75 21.91
CA PHE A 222 20.32 24.90 22.30
C PHE A 222 21.21 25.38 21.14
N THR A 223 20.63 26.08 20.17
CA THR A 223 21.32 26.55 18.96
C THR A 223 22.14 27.83 19.18
N PHE A 224 23.01 27.84 20.19
CA PHE A 224 23.90 28.97 20.48
C PHE A 224 25.05 29.11 19.47
N GLY A 225 25.27 28.08 18.63
CA GLY A 225 26.32 28.06 17.61
C GLY A 225 27.67 27.62 18.17
N ASP A 226 27.75 26.39 18.71
CA ASP A 226 28.97 25.84 19.30
C ASP A 226 30.10 25.52 18.30
N GLY A 227 29.83 25.63 16.99
CA GLY A 227 30.81 25.40 15.93
C GLY A 227 31.23 23.93 15.73
N CYS A 228 30.59 22.98 16.42
CA CYS A 228 31.04 21.58 16.48
C CYS A 228 30.02 20.57 15.93
N HIS A 229 28.81 21.01 15.58
CA HIS A 229 27.78 20.15 15.01
C HIS A 229 28.06 19.83 13.53
N GLY A 230 27.87 18.57 13.13
CA GLY A 230 27.92 18.12 11.73
C GLY A 230 29.26 17.53 11.26
N SER A 231 30.24 17.34 12.15
CA SER A 231 31.50 16.65 11.87
C SER A 231 31.78 15.54 12.88
N ASP A 232 32.24 14.38 12.41
CA ASP A 232 32.69 13.28 13.29
C ASP A 232 34.04 13.58 13.94
N THR A 233 34.83 14.47 13.33
CA THR A 233 36.10 14.93 13.89
C THR A 233 35.87 15.89 15.04
N LYS A 234 36.51 15.61 16.19
CA LYS A 234 36.47 16.50 17.37
C LYS A 234 37.25 17.80 17.19
N PHE A 235 38.19 17.84 16.24
CA PHE A 235 38.98 19.03 15.98
C PHE A 235 38.11 20.10 15.33
N ASN A 236 38.17 21.32 15.86
CA ASN A 236 37.61 22.52 15.25
C ASN A 236 38.61 23.68 15.45
N LEU A 237 38.47 24.76 14.67
CA LEU A 237 39.43 25.89 14.67
C LEU A 237 39.21 26.91 15.80
N PHE A 238 38.03 26.90 16.43
CA PHE A 238 37.64 27.82 17.49
C PHE A 238 37.73 27.17 18.88
#